data_AF-A0A093X731-F1
#
_entry.id   AF-A0A093X731-F1
#
_cell.length_a   1.000
_cell.length_b   1.000
_cell.length_c   1.000
_cell.angle_alpha   90.00
_cell.angle_beta   90.00
_cell.angle_gamma   90.00
#
_symmetry.space_group_name_H-M   'P 1'
#
loop_
_entity.id
_entity.type
_entity.pdbx_description
1 polymer ?
#
loop_
_entity_poly.entity_id
_entity_poly.type
_entity_poly.pdbx_seq_one_letter_code
_entity_poly.pdbx_strand_id
1 'polypeptide(L)'
;MTNKRNDEARRYLDAAQKSMAHLAFEVLKSPSPGIQGLRLDEEYFLKRTGEEVYEFNIEQILTILTMFDKEILLAVIDGSLAARAKTDLKQALRKERKNPDTIPGIYINYVVDSQGRQPTKADITTILLSMERYIAEFDGVKVFGKVIDSLFKPMVVKDLKYCQNGNQKAAAEEFIQGMRHRLAGEPDGPLSGGISEVGFSINLSSRLANHEKHQESVSVMTLFDACGRYEFAGRYSIQGYAVVRTISPHIAHMAECLVSRIACSYIKWGWGFNANLAGASVHGVNSLKILLASTDSKGKESWATIEAEASTSGVDEENSRLDEQIAETRKAIVEAVEKHAGALDANLQAQRAYHIQFKRLRALVSDEAAAPKKG
;
A
#
# COMPACT_ATOMS: atom_id res chain seq x y z
N MET A 1 2.26 -15.94 9.94
CA MET A 1 3.35 -15.65 8.98
C MET A 1 3.64 -14.17 9.08
N THR A 2 4.90 -13.77 9.09
CA THR A 2 5.34 -12.40 9.40
C THR A 2 5.28 -11.54 8.14
N ASN A 3 4.37 -10.56 8.13
CA ASN A 3 4.26 -9.54 7.09
C ASN A 3 5.38 -8.52 7.32
N LYS A 4 6.49 -8.62 6.57
CA LYS A 4 7.68 -7.79 6.82
C LYS A 4 7.90 -6.84 5.65
N ARG A 5 7.46 -5.58 5.75
CA ARG A 5 7.94 -4.55 4.82
C ARG A 5 9.44 -4.35 4.86
N ASN A 6 10.15 -4.89 5.85
CA ASN A 6 11.62 -4.99 5.78
C ASN A 6 12.07 -5.87 4.60
N ASP A 7 11.31 -6.91 4.23
CA ASP A 7 11.60 -7.73 3.06
C ASP A 7 11.17 -7.02 1.77
N GLU A 8 10.04 -6.30 1.79
CA GLU A 8 9.62 -5.46 0.65
C GLU A 8 10.60 -4.30 0.38
N ALA A 9 10.99 -3.56 1.41
CA ALA A 9 11.97 -2.49 1.35
C ALA A 9 13.33 -3.02 0.92
N ARG A 10 13.79 -4.16 1.45
CA ARG A 10 15.04 -4.80 0.99
C ARG A 10 14.97 -5.17 -0.49
N ARG A 11 13.86 -5.76 -0.93
CA ARG A 11 13.62 -6.08 -2.35
C ARG A 11 13.69 -4.83 -3.23
N TYR A 12 13.06 -3.74 -2.82
CA TYR A 12 13.15 -2.46 -3.53
C TYR A 12 14.56 -1.86 -3.49
N LEU A 13 15.27 -1.92 -2.36
CA LEU A 13 16.65 -1.44 -2.26
C LEU A 13 17.58 -2.21 -3.18
N ASP A 14 17.54 -3.55 -3.14
CA ASP A 14 18.36 -4.43 -3.96
C ASP A 14 18.12 -4.16 -5.45
N ALA A 15 16.87 -3.90 -5.83
CA ALA A 15 16.49 -3.56 -7.20
C ALA A 15 16.96 -2.14 -7.59
N ALA A 16 16.72 -1.14 -6.76
CA ALA A 16 17.10 0.26 -6.99
C ALA A 16 18.62 0.45 -7.06
N GLN A 17 19.38 -0.39 -6.34
CA GLN A 17 20.84 -0.42 -6.45
C GLN A 17 21.31 -0.89 -7.83
N LYS A 18 20.60 -1.84 -8.44
CA LYS A 18 20.89 -2.33 -9.81
C LYS A 18 20.51 -1.28 -10.85
N SER A 19 19.25 -0.88 -10.91
CA SER A 19 18.77 0.22 -11.76
C SER A 19 17.33 0.62 -11.44
N MET A 20 16.90 1.79 -11.95
CA MET A 20 15.49 2.21 -11.87
C MET A 20 14.54 1.25 -12.59
N ALA A 21 15.00 0.60 -13.66
CA ALA A 21 14.20 -0.41 -14.36
C ALA A 21 13.94 -1.64 -13.49
N HIS A 22 14.96 -2.14 -12.78
CA HIS A 22 14.74 -3.24 -11.84
C HIS A 22 13.74 -2.86 -10.75
N LEU A 23 13.82 -1.63 -10.22
CA LEU A 23 12.84 -1.15 -9.25
C LEU A 23 11.42 -1.08 -9.85
N ALA A 24 11.28 -0.57 -11.08
CA ALA A 24 9.99 -0.51 -11.77
C ALA A 24 9.33 -1.90 -11.87
N PHE A 25 10.11 -2.91 -12.28
CA PHE A 25 9.65 -4.31 -12.31
C PHE A 25 9.24 -4.83 -10.94
N GLU A 26 10.00 -4.52 -9.88
CA GLU A 26 9.65 -4.95 -8.53
C GLU A 26 8.37 -4.28 -8.02
N VAL A 27 8.17 -2.99 -8.27
CA VAL A 27 6.96 -2.25 -7.83
C VAL A 27 5.70 -2.81 -8.49
N LEU A 28 5.79 -3.25 -9.75
CA LEU A 28 4.68 -3.82 -10.51
C LEU A 28 4.30 -5.24 -10.07
N LYS A 29 5.09 -5.92 -9.23
CA LYS A 29 4.70 -7.23 -8.70
C LYS A 29 3.52 -7.08 -7.75
N SER A 30 2.32 -7.43 -8.23
CA SER A 30 1.06 -7.38 -7.49
C SER A 30 0.35 -8.76 -7.55
N PRO A 31 -0.14 -9.31 -6.42
CA PRO A 31 0.01 -8.79 -5.06
C PRO A 31 1.48 -8.74 -4.62
N SER A 32 1.86 -7.74 -3.83
CA SER A 32 3.25 -7.60 -3.38
C SER A 32 3.72 -8.86 -2.65
N PRO A 33 4.84 -9.49 -3.09
CA PRO A 33 5.34 -10.71 -2.48
C PRO A 33 5.60 -10.52 -0.97
N GLY A 34 5.06 -11.44 -0.16
CA GLY A 34 5.28 -11.45 1.30
C GLY A 34 4.29 -10.61 2.11
N ILE A 35 3.35 -9.90 1.47
CA ILE A 35 2.27 -9.19 2.14
C ILE A 35 1.01 -10.06 2.19
N GLN A 36 0.46 -10.30 3.39
CA GLN A 36 -0.82 -10.99 3.54
C GLN A 36 -1.98 -10.00 3.48
N GLY A 37 -2.89 -10.22 2.52
CA GLY A 37 -4.05 -9.36 2.24
C GLY A 37 -3.76 -8.27 1.22
N LEU A 38 -4.81 -7.64 0.70
CA LEU A 38 -4.68 -6.58 -0.31
C LEU A 38 -4.28 -5.26 0.35
N ARG A 39 -3.12 -4.69 -0.01
CA ARG A 39 -2.78 -3.28 0.28
C ARG A 39 -3.80 -2.39 -0.42
N LEU A 40 -4.02 -1.19 0.12
CA LEU A 40 -4.96 -0.21 -0.44
C LEU A 40 -4.72 0.03 -1.94
N ASP A 41 -3.47 -0.02 -2.39
CA ASP A 41 -3.08 0.18 -3.79
C ASP A 41 -2.92 -1.11 -4.61
N GLU A 42 -3.15 -2.32 -4.04
CA GLU A 42 -2.92 -3.56 -4.80
C GLU A 42 -3.81 -3.62 -6.02
N GLU A 43 -5.10 -3.28 -5.87
CA GLU A 43 -6.03 -3.26 -6.99
C GLU A 43 -5.59 -2.26 -8.08
N TYR A 44 -5.09 -1.09 -7.66
CA TYR A 44 -4.60 -0.06 -8.58
C TYR A 44 -3.48 -0.58 -9.49
N PHE A 45 -2.52 -1.31 -8.92
CA PHE A 45 -1.40 -1.86 -9.68
C PHE A 45 -1.73 -3.18 -10.38
N LEU A 46 -2.63 -4.00 -9.82
CA LEU A 46 -3.11 -5.23 -10.47
C LEU A 46 -3.80 -4.93 -11.80
N LYS A 47 -4.68 -3.92 -11.82
CA LYS A 47 -5.33 -3.43 -13.06
C LYS A 47 -4.32 -2.93 -14.11
N ARG A 48 -3.11 -2.58 -13.68
CA ARG A 48 -2.03 -2.03 -14.50
C ARG A 48 -0.99 -3.05 -14.94
N THR A 49 -1.11 -4.29 -14.46
CA THR A 49 -0.26 -5.41 -14.88
C THR A 49 -0.86 -6.26 -16.00
N GLY A 50 -2.04 -5.91 -16.53
CA GLY A 50 -2.60 -6.55 -17.71
C GLY A 50 -1.70 -6.36 -18.93
N GLU A 51 -1.55 -7.38 -19.79
CA GLU A 51 -0.60 -7.39 -20.91
C GLU A 51 -0.71 -6.14 -21.80
N GLU A 52 -1.92 -5.65 -22.06
CA GLU A 52 -2.18 -4.50 -22.93
C GLU A 52 -1.77 -3.14 -22.33
N VAL A 53 -1.67 -3.03 -21.00
CA VAL A 53 -1.36 -1.76 -20.31
C VAL A 53 0.04 -1.77 -19.68
N TYR A 54 0.70 -2.94 -19.67
CA TYR A 54 1.98 -3.14 -18.98
C TYR A 54 3.09 -2.24 -19.51
N GLU A 55 3.24 -2.15 -20.83
CA GLU A 55 4.28 -1.35 -21.49
C GLU A 55 4.11 0.15 -21.19
N PHE A 56 2.87 0.66 -21.29
CA PHE A 56 2.58 2.06 -20.96
C PHE A 56 2.85 2.37 -19.48
N ASN A 57 2.42 1.48 -18.58
CA ASN A 57 2.63 1.69 -17.14
C ASN A 57 4.11 1.64 -16.76
N ILE A 58 4.91 0.76 -17.36
CA ILE A 58 6.34 0.70 -17.06
C ILE A 58 7.07 1.94 -17.57
N GLU A 59 6.67 2.50 -18.72
CA GLU A 59 7.20 3.78 -19.21
C GLU A 59 6.89 4.94 -18.26
N GLN A 60 5.66 5.03 -17.75
CA GLN A 60 5.28 6.04 -16.76
C GLN A 60 6.07 5.89 -15.45
N ILE A 61 6.17 4.66 -14.93
CA ILE A 61 6.92 4.39 -13.69
C ILE A 61 8.39 4.73 -13.89
N LEU A 62 9.01 4.31 -15.00
CA LEU A 62 10.39 4.66 -15.33
C LEU A 62 10.58 6.18 -15.42
N THR A 63 9.67 6.87 -16.10
CA THR A 63 9.69 8.33 -16.19
C THR A 63 9.70 8.97 -14.81
N ILE A 64 8.80 8.54 -13.90
CA ILE A 64 8.76 9.07 -12.53
C ILE A 64 10.03 8.72 -11.76
N LEU A 65 10.54 7.49 -11.86
CA LEU A 65 11.76 7.07 -11.16
C LEU A 65 13.00 7.86 -11.63
N THR A 66 13.04 8.28 -12.89
CA THR A 66 14.12 9.15 -13.40
C THR A 66 14.02 10.60 -12.91
N MET A 67 12.88 11.02 -12.36
CA MET A 67 12.71 12.34 -11.72
C MET A 67 13.22 12.36 -10.28
N PHE A 68 13.55 11.22 -9.69
CA PHE A 68 14.17 11.14 -8.36
C PHE A 68 15.69 11.39 -8.43
N ASP A 69 16.20 12.10 -7.42
CA ASP A 69 17.59 11.89 -7.03
C ASP A 69 17.74 10.47 -6.46
N LYS A 70 18.73 9.71 -6.98
CA LYS A 70 18.91 8.29 -6.62
C LYS A 70 19.11 8.10 -5.12
N GLU A 71 19.87 8.97 -4.47
CA GLU A 71 20.17 8.83 -3.05
C GLU A 71 18.95 9.20 -2.18
N ILE A 72 18.15 10.16 -2.63
CA ILE A 72 16.83 10.45 -2.03
C ILE A 72 15.90 9.23 -2.18
N LEU A 73 15.82 8.61 -3.36
CA LEU A 73 14.98 7.42 -3.58
C LEU A 73 15.37 6.27 -2.65
N LEU A 74 16.67 5.96 -2.54
CA LEU A 74 17.15 4.93 -1.62
C LEU A 74 16.79 5.25 -0.17
N ALA A 75 16.89 6.51 0.24
CA ALA A 75 16.52 6.94 1.58
C ALA A 75 14.99 6.93 1.82
N VAL A 76 14.17 7.09 0.78
CA VAL A 76 12.71 6.93 0.86
C VAL A 76 12.34 5.46 1.06
N ILE A 77 12.93 4.54 0.26
CA ILE A 77 12.69 3.10 0.37
C ILE A 77 13.05 2.60 1.77
N ASP A 78 14.21 3.00 2.28
CA ASP A 78 14.74 2.62 3.59
C ASP A 78 14.09 3.38 4.76
N GLY A 79 13.34 4.46 4.48
CA GLY A 79 12.74 5.31 5.51
C GLY A 79 13.72 6.14 6.33
N SER A 80 14.96 6.26 5.86
CA SER A 80 16.06 7.01 6.49
C SER A 80 16.21 8.44 5.98
N LEU A 81 15.32 8.90 5.08
CA LEU A 81 15.40 10.24 4.45
C LEU A 81 15.56 11.37 5.47
N ALA A 82 14.79 11.37 6.56
CA ALA A 82 14.85 12.44 7.55
C ALA A 82 16.20 12.52 8.28
N ALA A 83 16.81 11.37 8.60
CA ALA A 83 18.14 11.31 9.20
C ALA A 83 19.22 11.71 8.18
N ARG A 84 19.16 11.15 6.97
CA ARG A 84 20.10 11.45 5.89
C ARG A 84 20.04 12.91 5.43
N ALA A 85 18.88 13.55 5.56
CA ALA A 85 18.71 14.98 5.31
C ALA A 85 19.55 15.88 6.23
N LYS A 86 19.97 15.38 7.41
CA LYS A 86 20.85 16.08 8.33
C LYS A 86 22.33 15.84 8.02
N THR A 87 22.64 14.76 7.31
CA THR A 87 24.00 14.31 6.98
C THR A 87 24.30 14.53 5.49
N ASP A 88 24.33 13.46 4.71
CA ASP A 88 24.82 13.36 3.34
C ASP A 88 23.84 13.90 2.30
N LEU A 89 22.53 13.86 2.55
CA LEU A 89 21.50 14.39 1.62
C LEU A 89 21.18 15.87 1.83
N LYS A 90 21.81 16.52 2.81
CA LYS A 90 21.50 17.90 3.20
C LYS A 90 21.59 18.88 2.03
N GLN A 91 22.59 18.73 1.16
CA GLN A 91 22.77 19.64 0.02
C GLN A 91 21.74 19.38 -1.09
N ALA A 92 21.48 18.12 -1.42
CA ALA A 92 20.48 17.74 -2.43
C ALA A 92 19.08 18.26 -2.05
N LEU A 93 18.65 18.00 -0.81
CA LEU A 93 17.35 18.46 -0.32
C LEU A 93 17.26 19.99 -0.16
N ARG A 94 18.37 20.66 0.15
CA ARG A 94 18.43 22.14 0.12
C ARG A 94 18.25 22.68 -1.29
N LYS A 95 18.78 22.00 -2.31
CA LYS A 95 18.57 22.37 -3.71
C LYS A 95 17.10 22.18 -4.09
N GLU A 96 16.49 21.06 -3.69
CA GLU A 96 15.06 20.81 -3.93
C GLU A 96 14.13 21.85 -3.28
N ARG A 97 14.46 22.31 -2.07
CA ARG A 97 13.73 23.40 -1.39
C ARG A 97 13.86 24.77 -2.09
N LYS A 98 14.89 24.98 -2.92
CA LYS A 98 15.07 26.22 -3.68
C LYS A 98 14.29 26.23 -4.99
N ASN A 99 13.79 25.08 -5.44
CA ASN A 99 12.97 25.03 -6.64
C ASN A 99 11.66 25.82 -6.42
N PRO A 100 11.19 26.56 -7.44
CA PRO A 100 9.99 27.37 -7.32
C PRO A 100 8.78 26.58 -6.83
N ASP A 101 7.94 27.21 -6.00
CA ASP A 101 6.73 26.57 -5.46
C ASP A 101 5.68 26.30 -6.53
N THR A 102 5.83 26.94 -7.70
CA THR A 102 4.96 26.78 -8.87
C THR A 102 5.15 25.45 -9.60
N ILE A 103 6.15 24.65 -9.24
CA ILE A 103 6.37 23.32 -9.82
C ILE A 103 5.70 22.29 -8.90
N PRO A 104 4.60 21.64 -9.34
CA PRO A 104 3.94 20.61 -8.56
C PRO A 104 4.86 19.44 -8.25
N GLY A 105 4.50 18.65 -7.26
CA GLY A 105 5.24 17.43 -7.01
C GLY A 105 4.73 16.61 -5.84
N ILE A 106 5.46 15.54 -5.58
CA ILE A 106 5.22 14.59 -4.50
C ILE A 106 6.12 14.95 -3.33
N TYR A 107 5.51 15.00 -2.15
CA TYR A 107 6.20 15.17 -0.89
C TYR A 107 6.02 13.93 0.00
N ILE A 108 6.91 13.82 0.97
CA ILE A 108 6.85 12.83 2.04
C ILE A 108 7.06 13.51 3.39
N ASN A 109 6.25 13.15 4.36
CA ASN A 109 6.37 13.58 5.75
C ASN A 109 6.72 12.39 6.65
N TYR A 110 7.52 12.66 7.68
CA TYR A 110 7.85 11.70 8.73
C TYR A 110 7.65 12.34 10.10
N VAL A 111 7.30 11.53 11.12
CA VAL A 111 7.34 11.97 12.52
C VAL A 111 8.65 11.48 13.13
N VAL A 112 9.57 12.40 13.44
CA VAL A 112 10.96 12.10 13.82
C VAL A 112 11.49 13.07 14.87
N ASP A 113 12.59 12.71 15.53
CA ASP A 113 13.30 13.58 16.47
C ASP A 113 14.09 14.70 15.76
N SER A 114 14.74 15.55 16.55
CA SER A 114 15.58 16.65 16.02
C SER A 114 16.74 16.19 15.12
N GLN A 115 17.18 14.94 15.26
CA GLN A 115 18.22 14.31 14.44
C GLN A 115 17.65 13.53 13.25
N GLY A 116 16.33 13.55 13.04
CA GLY A 116 15.66 12.81 11.98
C GLY A 116 15.51 11.31 12.27
N ARG A 117 15.71 10.88 13.52
CA ARG A 117 15.53 9.48 13.92
C ARG A 117 14.07 9.21 14.24
N GLN A 118 13.63 8.02 13.86
CA GLN A 118 12.27 7.54 14.10
C GLN A 118 12.05 7.28 15.61
N PRO A 119 10.81 7.42 16.11
CA PRO A 119 10.46 7.00 17.46
C PRO A 119 10.84 5.54 17.71
N THR A 120 11.20 5.23 18.95
CA THR A 120 11.54 3.84 19.31
C THR A 120 10.28 2.99 19.46
N LYS A 121 10.40 1.66 19.39
CA LYS A 121 9.30 0.73 19.68
C LYS A 121 8.57 1.03 21.00
N ALA A 122 9.33 1.34 22.05
CA ALA A 122 8.81 1.71 23.35
C ALA A 122 8.03 3.04 23.26
N ASP A 123 8.60 4.06 22.61
CA ASP A 123 7.94 5.36 22.46
C ASP A 123 6.65 5.23 21.66
N ILE A 124 6.66 4.47 20.56
CA ILE A 124 5.48 4.24 19.73
C ILE A 124 4.41 3.54 20.55
N THR A 125 4.76 2.51 21.33
CA THR A 125 3.81 1.80 22.18
C THR A 125 3.11 2.75 23.15
N THR A 126 3.86 3.65 23.79
CA THR A 126 3.29 4.69 24.65
C THR A 126 2.38 5.64 23.86
N ILE A 127 2.80 6.11 22.69
CA ILE A 127 1.99 6.98 21.82
C ILE A 127 0.66 6.31 21.45
N LEU A 128 0.69 5.02 21.09
CA LEU A 128 -0.51 4.27 20.72
C LEU A 128 -1.50 4.16 21.88
N LEU A 129 -1.03 4.00 23.13
CA LEU A 129 -1.90 3.99 24.31
C LEU A 129 -2.62 5.35 24.48
N SER A 130 -1.91 6.45 24.25
CA SER A 130 -2.50 7.79 24.28
C SER A 130 -3.50 7.99 23.13
N MET A 131 -3.18 7.50 21.92
CA MET A 131 -4.10 7.53 20.79
C MET A 131 -5.38 6.75 21.10
N GLU A 132 -5.27 5.55 21.69
CA GLU A 132 -6.42 4.75 22.11
C GLU A 132 -7.29 5.46 23.14
N ARG A 133 -6.66 6.06 24.15
CA ARG A 133 -7.38 6.86 25.16
C ARG A 133 -8.12 8.03 24.51
N TYR A 134 -7.50 8.67 23.52
CA TYR A 134 -8.13 9.76 22.77
C TYR A 134 -9.35 9.27 21.97
N ILE A 135 -9.22 8.18 21.19
CA ILE A 135 -10.34 7.66 20.38
C ILE A 135 -11.44 7.00 21.23
N ALA A 136 -11.12 6.48 22.42
CA ALA A 136 -12.11 5.94 23.34
C ALA A 136 -13.11 7.01 23.80
N GLU A 137 -12.70 8.27 23.79
CA GLU A 137 -13.60 9.39 24.07
C GLU A 137 -14.50 9.74 22.88
N PHE A 138 -14.41 9.13 21.70
CA PHE A 138 -15.19 9.50 20.50
C PHE A 138 -16.70 9.60 20.74
N ASP A 139 -17.27 8.64 21.46
CA ASP A 139 -18.70 8.61 21.80
C ASP A 139 -19.00 9.16 23.23
N GLY A 140 -17.96 9.54 23.97
CA GLY A 140 -18.03 9.86 25.40
C GLY A 140 -17.69 11.31 25.78
N VAL A 141 -17.29 11.51 27.04
CA VAL A 141 -16.85 12.81 27.58
C VAL A 141 -15.41 13.09 27.13
N LYS A 142 -15.17 14.26 26.52
CA LYS A 142 -13.88 14.62 25.91
C LYS A 142 -12.89 15.26 26.90
N VAL A 143 -12.49 14.55 27.95
CA VAL A 143 -11.57 15.10 28.97
C VAL A 143 -10.14 15.09 28.44
N PHE A 144 -9.65 13.92 28.04
CA PHE A 144 -8.31 13.74 27.51
C PHE A 144 -8.18 14.33 26.10
N GLY A 145 -9.22 14.23 25.28
CA GLY A 145 -9.29 14.83 23.94
C GLY A 145 -9.00 16.33 23.96
N LYS A 146 -9.58 17.07 24.90
CA LYS A 146 -9.30 18.51 25.07
C LYS A 146 -7.84 18.82 25.38
N VAL A 147 -7.16 17.96 26.15
CA VAL A 147 -5.73 18.12 26.45
C VAL A 147 -4.95 17.99 25.15
N ILE A 148 -5.14 16.90 24.41
CA ILE A 148 -4.45 16.62 23.15
C ILE A 148 -4.72 17.71 22.10
N ASP A 149 -5.99 18.12 21.92
CA ASP A 149 -6.40 19.09 20.91
C ASP A 149 -5.80 20.49 21.13
N SER A 150 -5.49 20.81 22.39
CA SER A 150 -4.93 22.10 22.80
C SER A 150 -3.43 22.25 22.56
N LEU A 151 -2.69 21.15 22.31
CA LEU A 151 -1.21 21.15 22.33
C LEU A 151 -0.55 22.02 21.25
N PHE A 152 -1.15 22.11 20.06
CA PHE A 152 -0.59 22.87 18.94
C PHE A 152 -1.25 24.22 18.74
N LYS A 153 -2.55 24.31 19.03
CA LYS A 153 -3.29 25.57 18.96
C LYS A 153 -4.47 25.51 19.93
N PRO A 154 -4.56 26.43 20.91
CA PRO A 154 -5.71 26.52 21.78
C PRO A 154 -6.93 26.83 20.91
N MET A 155 -7.85 25.86 20.80
CA MET A 155 -9.14 26.05 20.17
C MET A 155 -10.21 25.48 21.09
N VAL A 156 -11.36 26.16 21.14
CA VAL A 156 -12.57 25.59 21.72
C VAL A 156 -13.14 24.61 20.70
N VAL A 157 -12.62 23.39 20.68
CA VAL A 157 -13.18 22.31 19.86
C VAL A 157 -14.30 21.66 20.67
N LYS A 158 -15.50 21.57 20.09
CA LYS A 158 -16.64 20.89 20.72
C LYS A 158 -16.46 19.37 20.70
N ASP A 159 -15.84 18.87 19.64
CA ASP A 159 -15.58 17.46 19.39
C ASP A 159 -14.08 17.17 19.36
N LEU A 160 -13.71 15.91 19.10
CA LEU A 160 -12.31 15.50 18.94
C LEU A 160 -11.76 16.05 17.62
N LYS A 161 -10.80 16.98 17.68
CA LYS A 161 -10.23 17.66 16.50
C LYS A 161 -9.68 16.69 15.45
N TYR A 162 -9.00 15.64 15.89
CA TYR A 162 -8.35 14.65 15.02
C TYR A 162 -9.22 13.41 14.73
N CYS A 163 -10.44 13.36 15.24
CA CYS A 163 -11.35 12.23 15.09
C CYS A 163 -12.80 12.72 15.14
N GLN A 164 -13.21 13.41 14.09
CA GLN A 164 -14.49 14.13 14.00
C GLN A 164 -15.63 13.27 13.47
N ASN A 165 -15.33 12.14 12.84
CA ASN A 165 -16.32 11.24 12.25
C ASN A 165 -15.87 9.77 12.32
N GLY A 166 -16.80 8.85 12.04
CA GLY A 166 -16.55 7.41 12.12
C GLY A 166 -15.43 6.92 11.21
N ASN A 167 -15.24 7.53 10.04
CA ASN A 167 -14.16 7.14 9.12
C ASN A 167 -12.78 7.50 9.69
N GLN A 168 -12.65 8.66 10.32
CA GLN A 168 -11.41 9.05 11.01
C GLN A 168 -11.13 8.16 12.23
N LYS A 169 -12.19 7.76 12.97
CA LYS A 169 -12.08 6.78 14.06
C LYS A 169 -11.55 5.45 13.55
N ALA A 170 -12.20 4.89 12.53
CA ALA A 170 -11.81 3.63 11.92
C ALA A 170 -10.38 3.66 11.37
N ALA A 171 -9.97 4.75 10.72
CA ALA A 171 -8.60 4.92 10.23
C ALA A 171 -7.56 4.95 11.36
N ALA A 172 -7.87 5.61 12.48
CA ALA A 172 -7.00 5.61 13.66
C ALA A 172 -6.93 4.22 14.32
N GLU A 173 -8.06 3.52 14.44
CA GLU A 173 -8.12 2.15 14.95
C GLU A 173 -7.32 1.16 14.09
N GLU A 174 -7.48 1.24 12.76
CA GLU A 174 -6.73 0.41 11.81
C GLU A 174 -5.21 0.69 11.89
N PHE A 175 -4.82 1.96 11.99
CA PHE A 175 -3.43 2.33 12.19
C PHE A 175 -2.87 1.77 13.50
N ILE A 176 -3.59 1.92 14.62
CA ILE A 176 -3.17 1.41 15.95
C ILE A 176 -2.99 -0.10 15.91
N GLN A 177 -3.97 -0.83 15.36
CA GLN A 177 -3.91 -2.28 15.24
C GLN A 177 -2.75 -2.73 14.35
N GLY A 178 -2.59 -2.08 13.19
CA GLY A 178 -1.50 -2.35 12.26
C GLY A 178 -0.13 -2.11 12.89
N MET A 179 0.04 -0.98 13.57
CA MET A 179 1.30 -0.62 14.22
C MET A 179 1.64 -1.60 15.34
N ARG A 180 0.67 -2.03 16.15
CA ARG A 180 0.90 -3.08 17.17
C ARG A 180 1.39 -4.38 16.56
N HIS A 181 0.77 -4.80 15.46
CA HIS A 181 1.19 -6.01 14.75
C HIS A 181 2.64 -5.87 14.26
N ARG A 182 2.99 -4.72 13.69
CA ARG A 182 4.37 -4.40 13.26
C ARG A 182 5.35 -4.44 14.43
N LEU A 183 5.05 -3.75 15.54
CA LEU A 183 5.93 -3.67 16.70
C LEU A 183 6.18 -5.03 17.37
N ALA A 184 5.27 -6.00 17.25
CA ALA A 184 5.46 -7.34 17.79
C ALA A 184 6.69 -8.05 17.19
N GLY A 185 7.07 -7.72 15.95
CA GLY A 185 8.24 -8.28 15.26
C GLY A 185 9.48 -7.38 15.20
N GLU A 186 9.37 -6.13 15.66
CA GLU A 186 10.48 -5.16 15.60
C GLU A 186 11.40 -5.28 16.83
N PRO A 187 12.72 -5.12 16.66
CA PRO A 187 13.66 -5.05 17.77
C PRO A 187 13.43 -3.77 18.60
N ASP A 188 13.99 -3.75 19.80
CA ASP A 188 14.00 -2.55 20.63
C ASP A 188 14.98 -1.53 20.04
N GLY A 189 14.48 -0.33 19.74
CA GLY A 189 15.25 0.74 19.10
C GLY A 189 14.37 1.60 18.18
N PRO A 190 14.97 2.57 17.46
CA PRO A 190 14.28 3.35 16.42
C PRO A 190 13.66 2.43 15.38
N LEU A 191 12.42 2.72 15.00
CA LEU A 191 11.67 1.89 14.06
C LEU A 191 12.32 1.84 12.68
N SER A 192 12.60 0.64 12.17
CA SER A 192 13.15 0.42 10.84
C SER A 192 12.15 0.81 9.74
N GLY A 193 12.59 1.39 8.63
CA GLY A 193 11.72 1.87 7.55
C GLY A 193 10.90 3.14 7.86
N GLY A 194 10.86 3.60 9.11
CA GLY A 194 10.07 4.77 9.51
C GLY A 194 8.56 4.65 9.33
N ILE A 195 7.86 5.76 9.60
CA ILE A 195 6.41 5.93 9.45
C ILE A 195 6.19 7.19 8.62
N SER A 196 5.61 7.04 7.43
CA SER A 196 5.53 8.12 6.45
C SER A 196 4.09 8.46 6.06
N GLU A 197 3.90 9.72 5.67
CA GLU A 197 2.77 10.18 4.87
C GLU A 197 3.33 10.64 3.53
N VAL A 198 2.64 10.31 2.43
CA VAL A 198 3.02 10.75 1.09
C VAL A 198 1.83 11.47 0.49
N GLY A 199 2.10 12.61 -0.16
CA GLY A 199 1.04 13.37 -0.82
C GLY A 199 1.52 14.14 -2.04
N PHE A 200 0.55 14.56 -2.85
CA PHE A 200 0.75 15.46 -3.97
C PHE A 200 0.43 16.92 -3.59
N SER A 201 1.16 17.88 -4.15
CA SER A 201 0.80 19.30 -4.08
C SER A 201 1.22 20.09 -5.31
N ILE A 202 0.40 21.07 -5.68
CA ILE A 202 0.76 22.12 -6.65
C ILE A 202 1.57 23.26 -6.02
N ASN A 203 1.62 23.36 -4.68
CA ASN A 203 2.35 24.38 -3.91
C ASN A 203 3.10 23.68 -2.75
N LEU A 204 4.17 22.97 -3.10
CA LEU A 204 4.87 22.06 -2.19
C LEU A 204 5.37 22.69 -0.89
N SER A 205 6.03 23.83 -0.95
CA SER A 205 6.61 24.56 0.18
C SER A 205 5.52 25.00 1.14
N SER A 206 4.43 25.54 0.61
CA SER A 206 3.26 25.94 1.39
C SER A 206 2.61 24.72 2.06
N ARG A 207 2.47 23.61 1.32
CA ARG A 207 1.90 22.37 1.84
C ARG A 207 2.74 21.74 2.94
N LEU A 208 4.07 21.67 2.76
CA LEU A 208 4.99 21.18 3.78
C LEU A 208 4.96 22.04 5.04
N ALA A 209 4.93 23.37 4.89
CA ALA A 209 4.80 24.28 6.03
C ALA A 209 3.45 24.13 6.76
N ASN A 210 2.38 23.79 6.04
CA ASN A 210 1.07 23.51 6.64
C ASN A 210 1.13 22.22 7.48
N HIS A 211 1.76 21.15 6.99
CA HIS A 211 1.96 19.92 7.77
C HIS A 211 2.79 20.15 9.04
N GLU A 212 3.89 20.91 8.95
CA GLU A 212 4.72 21.27 10.12
C GLU A 212 3.93 22.07 11.19
N LYS A 213 2.88 22.79 10.76
CA LYS A 213 1.97 23.56 11.63
C LYS A 213 0.67 22.83 11.98
N HIS A 214 0.54 21.56 11.57
CA HIS A 214 -0.66 20.74 11.78
C HIS A 214 -1.93 21.34 11.17
N GLN A 215 -1.79 22.02 10.03
CA GLN A 215 -2.87 22.61 9.25
C GLN A 215 -3.15 21.72 8.05
N GLU A 216 -4.41 21.30 7.87
CA GLU A 216 -4.86 20.47 6.73
C GLU A 216 -4.06 19.16 6.54
N SER A 217 -3.43 18.67 7.61
CA SER A 217 -2.64 17.45 7.61
C SER A 217 -3.54 16.23 7.76
N VAL A 218 -3.00 15.04 7.49
CA VAL A 218 -3.72 13.78 7.72
C VAL A 218 -3.98 13.62 9.22
N SER A 219 -5.22 13.30 9.58
CA SER A 219 -5.69 13.26 10.96
C SER A 219 -4.90 12.27 11.81
N VAL A 220 -4.64 11.06 11.29
CA VAL A 220 -3.88 10.01 11.98
C VAL A 220 -2.45 10.45 12.30
N MET A 221 -1.73 11.01 11.32
CA MET A 221 -0.36 11.55 11.54
C MET A 221 -0.35 12.65 12.59
N THR A 222 -1.35 13.54 12.52
CA THR A 222 -1.45 14.69 13.41
C THR A 222 -1.79 14.26 14.84
N LEU A 223 -2.68 13.27 14.99
CA LEU A 223 -2.98 12.65 16.28
C LEU A 223 -1.75 11.94 16.86
N PHE A 224 -1.02 11.18 16.03
CA PHE A 224 0.22 10.53 16.44
C PHE A 224 1.25 11.53 16.96
N ASP A 225 1.47 12.65 16.25
CA ASP A 225 2.39 13.70 16.67
C ASP A 225 1.90 14.44 17.93
N ALA A 226 0.59 14.68 18.05
CA ALA A 226 0.00 15.29 19.25
C ALA A 226 0.21 14.41 20.50
N CYS A 227 -0.07 13.11 20.38
CA CYS A 227 0.18 12.14 21.43
C CYS A 227 1.68 12.01 21.74
N GLY A 228 2.54 11.99 20.72
CA GLY A 228 4.00 12.04 20.91
C GLY A 228 4.47 13.29 21.64
N ARG A 229 3.88 14.45 21.36
CA ARG A 229 4.17 15.71 22.04
C ARG A 229 3.73 15.67 23.51
N TYR A 230 2.58 15.08 23.80
CA TYR A 230 2.08 14.89 25.16
C TYR A 230 3.01 13.99 25.99
N GLU A 231 3.39 12.84 25.45
CA GLU A 231 4.19 11.84 26.18
C GLU A 231 5.68 12.21 26.29
N PHE A 232 6.23 12.89 25.27
CA PHE A 232 7.68 13.13 25.16
C PHE A 232 8.05 14.60 25.04
N ALA A 233 7.20 15.51 25.55
CA ALA A 233 7.45 16.95 25.64
C ALA A 233 7.96 17.57 24.32
N GLY A 234 7.42 17.12 23.18
CA GLY A 234 7.79 17.61 21.85
C GLY A 234 9.14 17.11 21.31
N ARG A 235 9.65 15.98 21.82
CA ARG A 235 10.84 15.29 21.27
C ARG A 235 10.69 14.99 19.77
N TYR A 236 9.47 14.65 19.35
CA TYR A 236 9.12 14.29 17.98
C TYR A 236 8.36 15.43 17.30
N SER A 237 8.52 15.52 15.97
CA SER A 237 7.84 16.50 15.13
C SER A 237 7.72 16.00 13.70
N ILE A 238 6.73 16.52 12.98
CA ILE A 238 6.58 16.29 11.54
C ILE A 238 7.71 17.00 10.79
N GLN A 239 8.44 16.27 9.94
CA GLN A 239 9.44 16.81 9.02
C GLN A 239 9.12 16.39 7.58
N GLY A 240 8.97 17.39 6.72
CA GLY A 240 8.56 17.21 5.32
C GLY A 240 9.66 17.45 4.29
N TYR A 241 9.60 16.68 3.20
CA TYR A 241 10.56 16.69 2.10
C TYR A 241 9.85 16.57 0.75
N ALA A 242 10.21 17.43 -0.21
CA ALA A 242 9.85 17.22 -1.62
C ALA A 242 10.78 16.15 -2.20
N VAL A 243 10.22 15.16 -2.89
CA VAL A 243 10.98 14.00 -3.40
C VAL A 243 10.88 13.83 -4.91
N VAL A 244 9.77 14.27 -5.52
CA VAL A 244 9.58 14.27 -6.97
C VAL A 244 8.94 15.58 -7.38
N ARG A 245 9.44 16.19 -8.46
CA ARG A 245 8.75 17.30 -9.13
C ARG A 245 8.06 16.77 -10.38
N THR A 246 6.75 16.97 -10.47
CA THR A 246 5.93 16.48 -11.58
C THR A 246 5.63 17.65 -12.52
N ILE A 247 6.28 17.65 -13.68
CA ILE A 247 6.05 18.68 -14.71
C ILE A 247 4.80 18.33 -15.55
N SER A 248 4.48 17.04 -15.66
CA SER A 248 3.32 16.54 -16.39
C SER A 248 2.17 16.21 -15.43
N PRO A 249 0.99 16.84 -15.61
CA PRO A 249 -0.27 16.45 -14.98
C PRO A 249 -0.60 14.95 -15.10
N HIS A 250 -0.31 14.35 -16.24
CA HIS A 250 -0.72 12.99 -16.60
C HIS A 250 -0.08 11.92 -15.70
N ILE A 251 1.09 12.21 -15.11
CA ILE A 251 1.81 11.27 -14.25
C ILE A 251 1.62 11.56 -12.76
N ALA A 252 0.93 12.65 -12.38
CA ALA A 252 0.85 13.06 -10.97
C ALA A 252 0.18 12.01 -10.09
N HIS A 253 -0.89 11.39 -10.58
CA HIS A 253 -1.57 10.27 -9.93
C HIS A 253 -0.65 9.06 -9.78
N MET A 254 -0.07 8.59 -10.89
CA MET A 254 0.86 7.46 -10.85
C MET A 254 2.06 7.74 -9.93
N ALA A 255 2.57 8.98 -9.91
CA ALA A 255 3.67 9.38 -9.05
C ALA A 255 3.29 9.31 -7.57
N GLU A 256 2.13 9.83 -7.17
CA GLU A 256 1.69 9.75 -5.78
C GLU A 256 1.49 8.29 -5.33
N CYS A 257 0.89 7.46 -6.18
CA CYS A 257 0.71 6.02 -5.93
C CYS A 257 2.05 5.27 -5.83
N LEU A 258 2.95 5.49 -6.79
CA LEU A 258 4.28 4.90 -6.85
C LEU A 258 5.10 5.23 -5.61
N VAL A 259 5.16 6.52 -5.24
CA VAL A 259 5.93 6.95 -4.06
C VAL A 259 5.28 6.44 -2.77
N SER A 260 3.95 6.43 -2.68
CA SER A 260 3.24 5.87 -1.52
C SER A 260 3.52 4.37 -1.35
N ARG A 261 3.56 3.62 -2.46
CA ARG A 261 3.92 2.21 -2.49
C ARG A 261 5.36 1.97 -2.02
N ILE A 262 6.31 2.69 -2.61
CA ILE A 262 7.73 2.55 -2.32
C ILE A 262 8.06 2.96 -0.86
N ALA A 263 7.40 4.01 -0.36
CA ALA A 263 7.57 4.48 1.01
C ALA A 263 6.77 3.65 2.04
N CYS A 264 5.86 2.79 1.57
CA CYS A 264 4.86 2.06 2.37
C CYS A 264 4.04 3.00 3.26
N SER A 265 3.49 4.08 2.69
CA SER A 265 2.88 5.18 3.45
C SER A 265 1.46 4.90 3.96
N TYR A 266 0.85 3.75 3.69
CA TYR A 266 -0.54 3.47 4.08
C TYR A 266 -0.69 3.05 5.55
N ILE A 267 -1.83 3.39 6.16
CA ILE A 267 -2.14 3.02 7.55
C ILE A 267 -2.22 1.51 7.79
N LYS A 268 -2.56 0.76 6.74
CA LYS A 268 -2.72 -0.69 6.83
C LYS A 268 -1.40 -1.33 7.28
N TRP A 269 -1.50 -2.20 8.28
CA TRP A 269 -0.35 -2.84 8.95
C TRP A 269 0.65 -1.87 9.60
N GLY A 270 0.27 -0.60 9.81
CA GLY A 270 1.06 0.38 10.56
C GLY A 270 2.34 0.82 9.88
N TRP A 271 2.39 0.86 8.54
CA TRP A 271 3.59 1.27 7.81
C TRP A 271 3.68 2.78 7.60
N GLY A 272 2.55 3.47 7.46
CA GLY A 272 2.48 4.93 7.35
C GLY A 272 1.15 5.52 7.80
N PHE A 273 0.82 6.70 7.32
CA PHE A 273 -0.34 7.50 7.75
C PHE A 273 -1.41 7.73 6.68
N ASN A 274 -1.20 7.33 5.43
CA ASN A 274 -2.19 7.49 4.34
C ASN A 274 -3.37 6.54 4.58
N ALA A 275 -4.53 7.10 4.94
CA ALA A 275 -5.77 6.35 5.15
C ALA A 275 -6.55 6.12 3.85
N ASN A 276 -6.34 6.98 2.85
CA ASN A 276 -6.98 6.90 1.55
C ASN A 276 -5.96 6.48 0.49
N LEU A 277 -6.47 5.93 -0.62
CA LEU A 277 -5.66 5.65 -1.79
C LEU A 277 -5.01 6.96 -2.30
N ALA A 278 -3.71 6.90 -2.57
CA ALA A 278 -3.00 7.98 -3.24
C ALA A 278 -3.64 8.26 -4.61
N GLY A 279 -3.51 9.47 -5.15
CA GLY A 279 -4.12 9.86 -6.41
C GLY A 279 -5.47 10.54 -6.31
N ALA A 280 -6.25 10.25 -5.26
CA ALA A 280 -7.57 10.85 -5.06
C ALA A 280 -7.52 12.37 -4.87
N SER A 281 -6.38 12.93 -4.44
CA SER A 281 -6.22 14.38 -4.21
C SER A 281 -5.61 15.13 -5.40
N VAL A 282 -5.33 14.44 -6.51
CA VAL A 282 -4.70 15.03 -7.72
C VAL A 282 -5.67 15.95 -8.48
N HIS A 283 -6.94 16.04 -8.07
CA HIS A 283 -7.89 17.05 -8.58
C HIS A 283 -7.36 18.49 -8.50
N GLY A 284 -6.43 18.80 -7.57
CA GLY A 284 -5.77 20.11 -7.51
C GLY A 284 -4.97 20.47 -8.77
N VAL A 285 -4.55 19.48 -9.57
CA VAL A 285 -3.91 19.67 -10.88
C VAL A 285 -4.83 20.45 -11.83
N ASN A 286 -6.14 20.27 -11.73
CA ASN A 286 -7.13 20.97 -12.56
C ASN A 286 -7.18 22.47 -12.28
N SER A 287 -6.58 22.93 -11.18
CA SER A 287 -6.44 24.36 -10.85
C SER A 287 -5.15 24.99 -11.40
N LEU A 288 -4.30 24.23 -12.10
CA LEU A 288 -3.10 24.78 -12.74
C LEU A 288 -3.50 25.69 -13.90
N LYS A 289 -2.97 26.92 -13.90
CA LYS A 289 -3.22 27.92 -14.95
C LYS A 289 -2.92 27.40 -16.37
N ILE A 290 -1.98 26.48 -16.50
CA ILE A 290 -1.60 25.87 -17.80
C ILE A 290 -2.70 24.95 -18.36
N LEU A 291 -3.50 24.31 -17.50
CA LEU A 291 -4.64 23.47 -17.88
C LEU A 291 -5.95 24.27 -17.99
N LEU A 292 -6.09 25.34 -17.19
CA LEU A 292 -7.21 26.29 -17.32
C LEU A 292 -7.15 27.09 -18.64
N ALA A 293 -5.98 27.21 -19.26
CA ALA A 293 -5.83 27.80 -20.59
C ALA A 293 -6.32 26.86 -21.72
N SER A 294 -6.51 25.56 -21.44
CA SER A 294 -6.91 24.53 -22.41
C SER A 294 -8.31 23.94 -22.19
N THR A 295 -9.06 24.39 -21.17
CA THR A 295 -10.45 23.95 -20.94
C THR A 295 -11.42 24.60 -21.93
N ASP A 296 -12.41 23.83 -22.40
CA ASP A 296 -13.51 24.37 -23.19
C ASP A 296 -14.34 25.40 -22.39
N SER A 297 -15.18 26.17 -23.08
CA SER A 297 -15.98 27.26 -22.51
C SER A 297 -17.02 26.83 -21.47
N LYS A 298 -17.10 25.54 -21.11
CA LYS A 298 -18.03 24.99 -20.12
C LYS A 298 -17.35 24.43 -18.88
N GLY A 299 -16.02 24.36 -18.84
CA GLY A 299 -15.22 24.22 -17.61
C GLY A 299 -15.53 23.01 -16.73
N LYS A 300 -16.07 21.92 -17.30
CA LYS A 300 -16.62 20.82 -16.47
C LYS A 300 -15.78 19.56 -16.37
N GLU A 301 -14.88 19.24 -17.30
CA GLU A 301 -14.01 18.07 -17.14
C GLU A 301 -12.63 18.37 -17.72
N SER A 302 -11.60 18.13 -16.90
CA SER A 302 -10.21 18.35 -17.28
C SER A 302 -9.73 17.19 -18.15
N TRP A 303 -9.14 17.52 -19.30
CA TRP A 303 -8.55 16.56 -20.24
C TRP A 303 -7.57 15.58 -19.56
N ALA A 304 -6.83 16.04 -18.54
CA ALA A 304 -5.87 15.22 -17.79
C ALA A 304 -6.53 14.16 -16.89
N THR A 305 -7.72 14.43 -16.34
CA THR A 305 -8.52 13.44 -15.59
C THR A 305 -9.16 12.46 -16.56
N ILE A 306 -9.70 12.95 -17.68
CA ILE A 306 -10.29 12.12 -18.74
C ILE A 306 -9.26 11.15 -19.31
N GLU A 307 -8.02 11.54 -19.59
CA GLU A 307 -7.02 10.65 -20.20
C GLU A 307 -6.47 9.60 -19.20
N ALA A 308 -6.27 10.00 -17.94
CA ALA A 308 -5.87 9.08 -16.87
C ALA A 308 -6.96 8.03 -16.56
N GLU A 309 -8.24 8.40 -16.67
CA GLU A 309 -9.38 7.51 -16.49
C GLU A 309 -9.71 6.71 -17.77
N ALA A 310 -9.58 7.33 -18.96
CA ALA A 310 -9.78 6.68 -20.25
C ALA A 310 -8.78 5.54 -20.48
N SER A 311 -7.55 5.67 -19.98
CA SER A 311 -6.55 4.59 -19.99
C SER A 311 -6.94 3.36 -19.16
N THR A 312 -7.95 3.46 -18.28
CA THR A 312 -8.51 2.34 -17.51
C THR A 312 -9.96 2.03 -17.86
N SER A 313 -10.59 2.82 -18.72
CA SER A 313 -11.93 2.56 -19.21
C SER A 313 -11.95 1.25 -20.00
N GLY A 314 -12.90 0.36 -19.71
CA GLY A 314 -12.95 -0.99 -20.28
C GLY A 314 -12.17 -2.06 -19.51
N VAL A 315 -11.24 -1.70 -18.62
CA VAL A 315 -10.51 -2.70 -17.80
C VAL A 315 -11.44 -3.41 -16.82
N ASP A 316 -12.41 -2.69 -16.23
CA ASP A 316 -13.39 -3.30 -15.33
C ASP A 316 -14.37 -4.22 -16.09
N GLU A 317 -14.74 -3.86 -17.33
CA GLU A 317 -15.57 -4.70 -18.21
C GLU A 317 -14.80 -5.95 -18.66
N GLU A 318 -13.55 -5.81 -19.05
CA GLU A 318 -12.69 -6.93 -19.46
C GLU A 318 -12.35 -7.85 -18.29
N ASN A 319 -12.07 -7.30 -17.10
CA ASN A 319 -11.92 -8.10 -15.89
C ASN A 319 -13.19 -8.89 -15.57
N SER A 320 -14.37 -8.26 -15.70
CA SER A 320 -15.65 -8.95 -15.51
C SER A 320 -15.80 -10.10 -16.52
N ARG A 321 -15.46 -9.86 -17.79
CA ARG A 321 -15.48 -10.88 -18.86
C ARG A 321 -14.52 -12.03 -18.59
N LEU A 322 -13.31 -11.73 -18.12
CA LEU A 322 -12.30 -12.73 -17.74
C LEU A 322 -12.75 -13.53 -16.52
N ASP A 323 -13.33 -12.91 -15.50
CA ASP A 323 -13.86 -13.60 -14.32
C ASP A 323 -14.99 -14.57 -14.70
N GLU A 324 -15.89 -14.16 -15.60
CA GLU A 324 -16.92 -15.04 -16.18
C GLU A 324 -16.28 -16.21 -16.93
N GLN A 325 -15.29 -15.96 -17.81
CA GLN A 325 -14.61 -17.00 -18.57
C GLN A 325 -13.83 -17.97 -17.67
N ILE A 326 -13.19 -17.48 -16.60
CA ILE A 326 -12.51 -18.28 -15.59
C ILE A 326 -13.52 -19.15 -14.85
N ALA A 327 -14.67 -18.60 -14.47
CA ALA A 327 -15.74 -19.34 -13.80
C ALA A 327 -16.29 -20.47 -14.69
N GLU A 328 -16.54 -20.19 -15.98
CA GLU A 328 -16.98 -21.18 -16.96
C GLU A 328 -15.92 -22.26 -17.19
N THR A 329 -14.66 -21.87 -17.35
CA THR A 329 -13.55 -22.82 -17.56
C THR A 329 -13.37 -23.73 -16.34
N ARG A 330 -13.44 -23.17 -15.12
CA ARG A 330 -13.39 -23.96 -13.88
C ARG A 330 -14.53 -24.95 -13.80
N LYS A 331 -15.75 -24.52 -14.14
CA LYS A 331 -16.92 -25.40 -14.19
C LYS A 331 -16.73 -26.55 -15.19
N ALA A 332 -16.26 -26.25 -16.40
CA ALA A 332 -15.98 -27.27 -17.42
C ALA A 332 -14.89 -28.26 -16.98
N ILE A 333 -13.84 -27.79 -16.30
CA ILE A 333 -12.80 -28.66 -15.74
C ILE A 333 -13.38 -29.59 -14.67
N VAL A 334 -14.20 -29.07 -13.74
CA VAL A 334 -14.84 -29.88 -12.70
C VAL A 334 -15.72 -30.96 -13.33
N GLU A 335 -16.57 -30.61 -14.29
CA GLU A 335 -17.43 -31.58 -15.00
C GLU A 335 -16.62 -32.65 -15.73
N ALA A 336 -15.51 -32.28 -16.38
CA ALA A 336 -14.61 -33.23 -17.04
C ALA A 336 -13.93 -34.17 -16.04
N VAL A 337 -13.45 -33.64 -14.91
CA VAL A 337 -12.82 -34.42 -13.83
C VAL A 337 -13.82 -35.40 -13.22
N GLU A 338 -15.05 -34.97 -12.95
CA GLU A 338 -16.11 -35.84 -12.42
C GLU A 338 -16.46 -36.98 -13.39
N LYS A 339 -16.56 -36.67 -14.69
CA LYS A 339 -16.77 -37.69 -15.74
C LYS A 339 -15.63 -38.71 -15.78
N HIS A 340 -14.38 -38.26 -15.72
CA HIS A 340 -13.21 -39.13 -15.71
C HIS A 340 -13.14 -39.99 -14.44
N ALA A 341 -13.45 -39.40 -13.27
CA ALA A 341 -13.52 -40.13 -12.01
C ALA A 341 -14.57 -41.24 -12.07
N GLY A 342 -15.77 -40.95 -12.59
CA GLY A 342 -16.82 -41.96 -12.79
C GLY A 342 -16.39 -43.10 -13.72
N ALA A 343 -15.70 -42.79 -14.82
CA ALA A 343 -15.16 -43.81 -15.72
C ALA A 343 -14.07 -44.68 -15.06
N LEU A 344 -13.22 -44.07 -14.24
CA LEU A 344 -12.18 -44.77 -13.48
C LEU A 344 -12.81 -45.72 -12.45
N ASP A 345 -13.82 -45.28 -11.73
CA ASP A 345 -14.55 -46.11 -10.77
C ASP A 345 -15.24 -47.29 -11.44
N ALA A 346 -15.88 -47.07 -12.59
CA ALA A 346 -16.49 -48.14 -13.39
C ALA A 346 -15.45 -49.17 -13.86
N ASN A 347 -14.28 -48.72 -14.33
CA ASN A 347 -13.18 -49.60 -14.72
C ASN A 347 -12.64 -50.39 -13.52
N LEU A 348 -12.50 -49.75 -12.35
CA LEU A 348 -12.05 -50.41 -11.13
C LEU A 348 -13.05 -51.48 -10.68
N GLN A 349 -14.36 -51.22 -10.76
CA GLN A 349 -15.39 -52.21 -10.49
C GLN A 349 -15.34 -53.38 -11.48
N ALA A 350 -15.15 -53.12 -12.77
CA ALA A 350 -15.01 -54.15 -13.79
C ALA A 350 -13.77 -55.03 -13.55
N GLN A 351 -12.62 -54.43 -13.21
CA GLN A 351 -11.41 -55.17 -12.84
C GLN A 351 -11.62 -56.04 -11.59
N ARG A 352 -12.30 -55.53 -10.57
CA ARG A 352 -12.66 -56.30 -9.37
C ARG A 352 -13.55 -57.49 -9.72
N ALA A 353 -14.55 -57.30 -10.57
CA ALA A 353 -15.43 -58.37 -11.03
C ALA A 353 -14.66 -59.44 -11.81
N TYR A 354 -13.78 -59.03 -12.73
CA TYR A 354 -12.92 -59.92 -13.50
C TYR A 354 -12.00 -60.74 -12.58
N HIS A 355 -11.37 -60.11 -11.59
CA HIS A 355 -10.51 -60.79 -10.62
C HIS A 355 -11.25 -61.85 -9.80
N ILE A 356 -12.50 -61.57 -9.41
CA ILE A 356 -13.36 -62.55 -8.71
C ILE A 356 -13.66 -63.74 -9.62
N GLN A 357 -14.03 -63.50 -10.88
CA GLN A 357 -14.28 -64.57 -11.85
C GLN A 357 -13.03 -65.42 -12.11
N PHE A 358 -11.87 -64.78 -12.28
CA PHE A 358 -10.60 -65.45 -12.47
C PHE A 358 -10.25 -66.35 -11.27
N LYS A 359 -10.45 -65.87 -10.04
CA LYS A 359 -10.28 -66.68 -8.82
C LYS A 359 -11.19 -67.91 -8.80
N ARG A 360 -12.46 -67.77 -9.21
CA ARG A 360 -13.41 -68.89 -9.28
C ARG A 360 -12.99 -69.95 -10.30
N LEU A 361 -12.57 -69.54 -11.51
CA LEU A 361 -12.07 -70.46 -12.53
C LEU A 361 -10.84 -71.22 -12.04
N ARG A 362 -9.91 -70.55 -11.36
CA ARG A 362 -8.72 -71.20 -10.78
C ARG A 362 -9.08 -72.24 -9.72
N ALA A 363 -10.10 -71.98 -8.91
CA ALA A 363 -10.59 -72.94 -7.91
C ALA A 363 -11.18 -74.19 -8.59
N LEU A 364 -12.03 -74.02 -9.61
CA LEU A 364 -12.62 -75.15 -10.36
C LEU A 364 -11.55 -76.05 -11.00
N VAL A 365 -10.52 -75.46 -11.61
CA VAL A 365 -9.40 -76.21 -12.19
C VAL A 365 -8.61 -76.98 -11.12
N SER A 366 -8.48 -76.39 -9.92
CA SER A 366 -7.80 -77.05 -8.79
C SER A 366 -8.62 -78.22 -8.24
N ASP A 367 -9.95 -78.07 -8.18
CA ASP A 367 -10.87 -79.10 -7.70
C ASP A 367 -10.97 -80.28 -8.69
N GLU A 368 -10.98 -80.03 -10.01
CA GLU A 368 -10.89 -81.08 -11.03
C GLU A 368 -9.58 -81.87 -10.94
N ALA A 369 -8.46 -81.20 -10.65
CA ALA A 369 -7.17 -81.87 -10.47
C ALA A 369 -7.12 -82.73 -9.19
N ALA A 370 -7.95 -82.43 -8.18
CA ALA A 370 -8.04 -83.15 -6.92
C ALA A 370 -9.07 -84.30 -6.92
N ALA A 371 -9.91 -84.42 -7.96
CA ALA A 371 -10.90 -85.48 -8.05
C ALA A 371 -10.21 -86.86 -8.20
N PRO A 372 -10.52 -87.85 -7.32
CA PRO A 372 -9.90 -89.17 -7.40
C PRO A 372 -10.28 -89.83 -8.73
N LYS A 373 -9.27 -90.26 -9.50
CA LYS A 373 -9.47 -91.10 -10.68
C LYS A 373 -10.20 -92.36 -10.24
N LYS A 374 -11.50 -92.46 -10.54
CA LYS A 374 -12.26 -93.70 -10.36
C LYS A 374 -11.69 -94.72 -11.36
N GLY A 375 -10.89 -95.64 -10.81
CA GLY A 375 -10.51 -96.89 -11.46
C GLY A 375 -11.61 -97.93 -11.32
#